data_AF-A0A8T5TMV6-F1
#
_entry.id   AF-A0A8T5TMV6-F1
#
_cell.length_a   1.000
_cell.length_b   1.000
_cell.length_c   1.000
_cell.angle_alpha   90.00
_cell.angle_beta   90.00
_cell.angle_gamma   90.00
#
_symmetry.space_group_name_H-M   'P 1'
#
loop_
_entity.id
_entity.type
_entity.pdbx_description
1 polymer ?
#
loop_
_entity_poly.entity_id
_entity_poly.type
_entity_poly.pdbx_seq_one_letter_code
_entity_poly.pdbx_strand_id
1 'polypeptide(L)'
;MCYYITATLPKDTKLDSLKPFLGKFDMDFSLLKNTNITSQLRPDEIYLRATKSYCDCNTTLGSRSITPEYNKMLKSQKVRGLRKKRWTDEQIHLWILEKINNKKPKGHENLTLIEKDIEINNWINFLTQLLGKNKLTRVGILKHWYSKGLSNEDFLIKNTEHISVKELNSGMLLNLEDDVLYEFYPFS
;
A
#
# COMPACT_ATOMS: atom_id res chain seq x y z
N MET A 1 -3.11 3.31 -16.75
CA MET A 1 -2.23 3.08 -15.59
C MET A 1 -2.98 3.49 -14.35
N CYS A 2 -2.95 2.67 -13.31
CA CYS A 2 -3.78 2.86 -12.11
C CYS A 2 -3.09 2.28 -10.88
N TYR A 3 -3.39 2.85 -9.71
CA TYR A 3 -3.10 2.15 -8.46
C TYR A 3 -4.06 0.99 -8.25
N TYR A 4 -3.53 -0.11 -7.73
CA TYR A 4 -4.32 -1.21 -7.18
C TYR A 4 -3.77 -1.61 -5.81
N ILE A 5 -4.70 -1.95 -4.93
CA ILE A 5 -4.44 -2.58 -3.65
C ILE A 5 -4.65 -4.08 -3.82
N THR A 6 -3.62 -4.81 -3.47
CA THR A 6 -3.57 -6.28 -3.52
C THR A 6 -3.30 -6.82 -2.15
N ALA A 7 -3.67 -8.07 -1.93
CA ALA A 7 -3.53 -8.73 -0.65
C ALA A 7 -2.84 -10.09 -0.79
N THR A 8 -2.22 -10.53 0.30
CA THR A 8 -1.74 -11.91 0.45
C THR A 8 -2.41 -12.57 1.64
N LEU A 9 -2.70 -13.86 1.51
CA LEU A 9 -3.25 -14.68 2.58
C LEU A 9 -2.55 -16.05 2.61
N PRO A 10 -2.62 -16.77 3.74
CA PRO A 10 -2.30 -18.20 3.78
C PRO A 10 -3.10 -18.98 2.72
N LYS A 11 -2.44 -19.90 2.02
CA LYS A 11 -2.98 -20.66 0.89
C LYS A 11 -4.16 -21.56 1.25
N ASP A 12 -4.26 -21.98 2.50
CA ASP A 12 -5.36 -22.76 3.06
C ASP A 12 -6.60 -21.92 3.42
N THR A 13 -6.52 -20.59 3.24
CA THR A 13 -7.64 -19.70 3.49
C THR A 13 -8.82 -20.00 2.57
N LYS A 14 -9.99 -20.29 3.17
CA LYS A 14 -11.24 -20.51 2.45
C LYS A 14 -11.89 -19.17 2.06
N LEU A 15 -11.54 -18.62 0.89
CA LEU A 15 -12.04 -17.33 0.42
C LEU A 15 -13.57 -17.21 0.43
N ASP A 16 -14.29 -18.27 0.08
CA ASP A 16 -15.77 -18.28 0.10
C ASP A 16 -16.35 -18.00 1.49
N SER A 17 -15.67 -18.45 2.54
CA SER A 17 -16.09 -18.18 3.93
C SER A 17 -15.90 -16.72 4.33
N LEU A 18 -15.00 -16.00 3.64
CA LEU A 18 -14.72 -14.59 3.89
C LEU A 18 -15.70 -13.66 3.15
N LYS A 19 -16.31 -14.09 2.04
CA LYS A 19 -17.18 -13.23 1.20
C LYS A 19 -18.23 -12.43 1.98
N PRO A 20 -19.02 -13.02 2.91
CA PRO A 20 -20.00 -12.26 3.68
C PRO A 20 -19.36 -11.20 4.58
N PHE A 21 -18.15 -11.47 5.06
CA PHE A 21 -17.37 -10.52 5.86
C PHE A 21 -16.82 -9.39 5.00
N LEU A 22 -16.16 -9.73 3.87
CA LEU A 22 -15.59 -8.76 2.92
C LEU A 22 -16.65 -7.76 2.44
N GLY A 23 -17.86 -8.26 2.17
CA GLY A 23 -19.00 -7.45 1.73
C GLY A 23 -19.39 -6.33 2.72
N LYS A 24 -19.14 -6.49 4.03
CA LYS A 24 -19.44 -5.46 5.04
C LYS A 24 -18.50 -4.25 4.98
N PHE A 25 -17.33 -4.42 4.38
CA PHE A 25 -16.28 -3.39 4.29
C PHE A 25 -16.07 -2.89 2.85
N ASP A 26 -16.95 -3.28 1.94
CA ASP A 26 -16.84 -3.11 0.50
C ASP A 26 -15.52 -3.66 -0.12
N MET A 27 -14.96 -4.67 0.52
CA MET A 27 -13.77 -5.38 0.05
C MET A 27 -14.15 -6.57 -0.83
N ASP A 28 -13.20 -7.02 -1.64
CA ASP A 28 -13.33 -8.30 -2.36
C ASP A 28 -11.96 -8.93 -2.57
N PHE A 29 -11.89 -10.24 -2.32
CA PHE A 29 -10.68 -11.03 -2.45
C PHE A 29 -10.85 -11.99 -3.63
N SER A 30 -10.25 -11.59 -4.75
CA SER A 30 -10.23 -12.39 -5.99
C SER A 30 -8.80 -12.79 -6.34
N LEU A 31 -8.61 -14.06 -6.68
CA LEU A 31 -7.29 -14.62 -7.03
C LEU A 31 -6.68 -13.92 -8.24
N LEU A 32 -5.43 -13.48 -8.08
CA LEU A 32 -4.62 -12.94 -9.15
C LEU A 32 -3.59 -13.97 -9.59
N LYS A 33 -3.55 -14.23 -10.90
CA LYS A 33 -2.52 -15.05 -11.53
C LYS A 33 -1.43 -14.12 -12.06
N ASN A 34 -0.49 -13.76 -11.21
CA ASN A 34 0.70 -13.01 -11.59
C ASN A 34 1.95 -13.77 -11.11
N THR A 35 2.61 -14.47 -12.03
CA THR A 35 3.75 -15.33 -11.71
C THR A 35 4.92 -14.55 -11.13
N ASN A 36 5.18 -13.34 -11.62
CA ASN A 36 6.29 -12.50 -11.17
C ASN A 36 6.15 -12.10 -9.71
N ILE A 37 4.91 -11.81 -9.27
CA ILE A 37 4.65 -11.47 -7.87
C ILE A 37 4.62 -12.73 -7.02
N THR A 38 3.90 -13.78 -7.45
CA THR A 38 3.82 -15.01 -6.65
C THR A 38 5.17 -15.70 -6.42
N SER A 39 6.15 -15.53 -7.31
CA SER A 39 7.51 -16.07 -7.09
C SER A 39 8.31 -15.34 -6.02
N GLN A 40 7.87 -14.14 -5.61
CA GLN A 40 8.49 -13.34 -4.54
C GLN A 40 7.79 -13.54 -3.19
N LEU A 41 6.65 -14.23 -3.18
CA LEU A 41 5.85 -14.53 -2.00
C LEU A 41 6.30 -15.84 -1.34
N ARG A 42 5.83 -16.09 -0.11
CA ARG A 42 6.05 -17.39 0.54
C ARG A 42 5.30 -18.51 -0.21
N PRO A 43 5.82 -19.76 -0.24
CA PRO A 43 5.16 -20.86 -0.95
C PRO A 43 3.74 -21.19 -0.48
N ASP A 44 3.43 -20.83 0.77
CA ASP A 44 2.12 -20.99 1.40
C ASP A 44 1.23 -19.74 1.23
N GLU A 45 1.49 -18.88 0.24
CA GLU A 45 0.71 -17.68 -0.02
C GLU A 45 -0.12 -17.75 -1.29
N ILE A 46 -1.27 -17.07 -1.23
CA ILE A 46 -2.06 -16.71 -2.40
C ILE A 46 -2.04 -15.20 -2.59
N TYR A 47 -1.99 -14.77 -3.84
CA TYR A 47 -2.03 -13.37 -4.23
C TYR A 47 -3.43 -12.99 -4.73
N LEU A 48 -3.95 -11.89 -4.20
CA LEU A 48 -5.35 -11.50 -4.32
C LEU A 48 -5.44 -10.02 -4.70
N ARG A 49 -6.50 -9.66 -5.42
CA ARG A 49 -7.01 -8.29 -5.41
C ARG A 49 -7.69 -8.04 -4.07
N ALA A 50 -7.59 -6.83 -3.52
CA ALA A 50 -8.17 -6.51 -2.21
C ALA A 50 -9.51 -5.76 -2.26
N THR A 51 -9.81 -5.09 -3.37
CA THR A 51 -10.94 -4.16 -3.51
C THR A 51 -11.82 -4.51 -4.72
N LYS A 52 -13.09 -4.07 -4.67
CA LYS A 52 -14.05 -4.19 -5.79
C LYS A 52 -13.93 -3.07 -6.83
N SER A 53 -13.28 -1.97 -6.47
CA SER A 53 -13.17 -0.75 -7.28
C SER A 53 -12.51 -1.07 -8.63
N TYR A 54 -12.82 -0.32 -9.69
CA TYR A 54 -12.10 -0.49 -10.97
C TYR A 54 -10.60 -0.17 -10.83
N CYS A 55 -10.27 0.79 -9.96
CA CYS A 55 -8.91 1.14 -9.54
C CYS A 55 -8.94 1.83 -8.17
N ASP A 56 -7.79 1.83 -7.49
CA ASP A 56 -7.62 2.42 -6.16
C ASP A 56 -6.87 3.76 -6.20
N CYS A 57 -6.91 4.48 -7.33
CA CYS A 57 -6.20 5.75 -7.50
C CYS A 57 -6.59 6.84 -6.48
N ASN A 58 -7.80 6.76 -5.92
CA ASN A 58 -8.29 7.71 -4.92
C ASN A 58 -8.10 7.22 -3.48
N THR A 59 -7.43 6.08 -3.26
CA THR A 59 -7.25 5.56 -1.90
C THR A 59 -6.43 6.49 -1.03
N THR A 60 -6.78 6.55 0.24
CA THR A 60 -6.01 7.21 1.29
C THR A 60 -4.80 6.40 1.75
N LEU A 61 -4.73 5.10 1.44
CA LEU A 61 -3.57 4.27 1.78
C LEU A 61 -2.30 4.81 1.10
N GLY A 62 -1.29 5.10 1.92
CA GLY A 62 -0.04 5.67 1.44
C GLY A 62 -0.17 7.09 0.84
N SER A 63 -1.28 7.79 1.07
CA SER A 63 -1.50 9.15 0.56
C SER A 63 -0.53 10.20 1.13
N ARG A 64 0.15 9.88 2.24
CA ARG A 64 1.22 10.68 2.86
C ARG A 64 2.60 10.11 2.59
N SER A 65 2.73 9.03 1.81
CA SER A 65 4.04 8.45 1.49
C SER A 65 4.90 9.46 0.74
N ILE A 66 6.05 9.79 1.33
CA ILE A 66 7.02 10.74 0.77
C ILE A 66 7.87 10.05 -0.31
N THR A 67 8.02 8.72 -0.28
CA THR A 67 8.94 7.94 -1.11
C THR A 67 8.75 8.16 -2.63
N PRO A 68 7.53 8.14 -3.21
CA PRO A 68 7.35 8.38 -4.64
C PRO A 68 7.79 9.80 -5.05
N GLU A 69 7.42 10.82 -4.26
CA GLU A 69 7.78 12.20 -4.55
C GLU A 69 9.28 12.46 -4.33
N TYR A 70 9.85 11.88 -3.28
CA TYR A 70 11.28 11.91 -2.99
C TYR A 70 12.09 11.35 -4.16
N ASN A 71 11.74 10.15 -4.63
CA ASN A 71 12.42 9.52 -5.76
C ASN A 71 12.28 10.34 -7.05
N LYS A 72 11.10 10.94 -7.29
CA LYS A 72 10.88 11.85 -8.42
C LYS A 72 11.77 13.09 -8.32
N MET A 73 11.86 13.71 -7.15
CA MET A 73 12.71 14.88 -6.93
C MET A 73 14.19 14.53 -7.04
N LEU A 74 14.62 13.39 -6.49
CA LEU A 74 16.00 12.89 -6.58
C LEU A 74 16.47 12.74 -8.03
N LYS A 75 15.59 12.28 -8.93
CA LYS A 75 15.88 12.13 -10.37
C LYS A 75 15.74 13.44 -11.17
N SER A 76 15.27 14.52 -10.55
CA SER A 76 14.97 15.78 -11.23
C SER A 76 16.22 16.51 -11.76
N GLN A 77 16.02 17.32 -12.81
CA GLN A 77 17.07 18.21 -13.33
C GLN A 77 17.59 19.18 -12.25
N LYS A 78 16.74 19.55 -11.28
CA LYS A 78 17.14 20.43 -10.18
C LYS A 78 18.18 19.77 -9.28
N VAL A 79 17.96 18.52 -8.88
CA VAL A 79 18.95 17.74 -8.09
C VAL A 79 20.24 17.54 -8.86
N ARG A 80 20.18 17.27 -10.17
CA ARG A 80 21.38 17.22 -11.03
C ARG A 80 22.15 18.55 -10.98
N GLY A 81 21.44 19.68 -10.98
CA GLY A 81 22.02 21.01 -10.82
C GLY A 81 22.67 21.22 -9.45
N LEU A 82 22.05 20.76 -8.35
CA LEU A 82 22.62 20.83 -7.00
C LEU A 82 23.91 19.99 -6.88
N ARG A 83 23.93 18.79 -7.47
CA ARG A 83 25.14 17.96 -7.55
C ARG A 83 26.28 18.68 -8.28
N LYS A 84 25.99 19.34 -9.41
CA LYS A 84 26.98 20.17 -10.13
C LYS A 84 27.50 21.34 -9.28
N LYS A 85 26.69 21.86 -8.37
CA LYS A 85 27.07 22.88 -7.39
C LYS A 85 27.78 22.31 -6.15
N ARG A 86 28.20 21.04 -6.18
CA ARG A 86 28.90 20.35 -5.09
C ARG A 86 28.12 20.27 -3.77
N TRP A 87 26.79 20.26 -3.84
CA TRP A 87 25.99 19.92 -2.66
C TRP A 87 26.24 18.46 -2.28
N THR A 88 26.34 18.20 -0.98
CA THR A 88 26.47 16.84 -0.45
C THR A 88 25.14 16.08 -0.60
N ASP A 89 25.19 14.75 -0.54
CA ASP A 89 23.97 13.93 -0.56
C ASP A 89 23.03 14.27 0.61
N GLU A 90 23.58 14.58 1.78
CA GLU A 90 22.82 15.03 2.95
C GLU A 90 22.11 16.37 2.70
N GLN A 91 22.80 17.35 2.11
CA GLN A 91 22.19 18.64 1.76
C GLN A 91 21.09 18.49 0.70
N ILE A 92 21.27 17.58 -0.26
CA ILE A 92 20.26 17.26 -1.26
C ILE A 92 19.06 16.57 -0.62
N HIS A 93 19.29 15.63 0.30
CA HIS A 93 18.24 14.93 1.05
C HIS A 93 17.37 15.91 1.83
N LEU A 94 17.98 16.74 2.68
CA LEU A 94 17.29 17.76 3.46
C LEU A 94 16.50 18.73 2.58
N TRP A 95 17.07 19.14 1.44
CA TRP A 95 16.38 20.02 0.49
C TRP A 95 15.18 19.35 -0.16
N ILE A 96 15.27 18.07 -0.54
CA ILE A 96 14.13 17.33 -1.10
C ILE A 96 13.02 17.25 -0.06
N LEU A 97 13.33 16.85 1.18
CA LEU A 97 12.36 16.78 2.28
C LEU A 97 11.69 18.13 2.54
N GLU A 98 12.46 19.21 2.56
CA GLU A 98 11.94 20.57 2.71
C GLU A 98 10.95 20.93 1.59
N LYS A 99 11.24 20.53 0.34
CA LYS A 99 10.35 20.82 -0.80
C LYS A 99 9.10 19.95 -0.84
N ILE A 100 9.17 18.72 -0.37
CA ILE A 100 7.99 17.85 -0.26
C ILE A 100 7.08 18.34 0.86
N ASN A 101 7.65 18.62 2.04
CA ASN A 101 6.90 19.12 3.19
C ASN A 101 6.26 20.50 2.95
N ASN A 102 6.90 21.35 2.13
CA ASN A 102 6.36 22.68 1.78
C ASN A 102 5.36 22.66 0.61
N LYS A 103 5.20 21.53 -0.09
CA LYS A 103 4.12 21.40 -1.05
C LYS A 103 2.84 21.07 -0.27
N LYS A 104 1.84 21.95 -0.38
CA LYS A 104 0.45 21.53 -0.15
C LYS A 104 0.23 20.24 -0.96
N PRO A 105 -0.36 19.18 -0.38
CA PRO A 105 -0.52 17.90 -1.06
C PRO A 105 -1.28 18.12 -2.37
N LYS A 106 -0.54 18.14 -3.48
CA LYS A 106 -1.10 18.27 -4.83
C LYS A 106 -1.40 16.86 -5.31
N GLY A 107 -2.63 16.42 -5.06
CA GLY A 107 -3.15 15.20 -5.67
C GLY A 107 -3.85 14.27 -4.70
N HIS A 108 -4.99 14.70 -4.17
CA HIS A 108 -6.12 13.86 -3.76
C HIS A 108 -7.35 14.77 -3.70
N GLU A 109 -7.72 15.38 -4.83
CA GLU A 109 -8.77 16.40 -4.91
C GLU A 109 -10.21 15.84 -4.96
N ASN A 110 -10.41 14.54 -4.74
CA ASN A 110 -11.76 13.96 -4.80
C ASN A 110 -12.38 13.57 -3.45
N LEU A 111 -11.59 13.48 -2.38
CA LEU A 111 -12.10 13.13 -1.05
C LEU A 111 -11.91 14.29 -0.07
N THR A 112 -13.00 14.70 0.56
CA THR A 112 -13.04 15.56 1.73
C THR A 112 -12.26 14.93 2.89
N LEU A 113 -11.84 15.74 3.87
CA LEU A 113 -11.15 15.23 5.07
C LEU A 113 -11.98 14.14 5.78
N ILE A 114 -13.32 14.32 5.80
CA ILE A 114 -14.26 13.37 6.38
C ILE A 114 -14.21 12.02 5.64
N GLU A 115 -14.26 12.05 4.30
CA GLU A 115 -14.20 10.82 3.51
C GLU A 115 -12.87 10.09 3.68
N LYS A 116 -11.77 10.83 3.82
CA LYS A 116 -10.45 10.24 4.09
C LYS A 116 -10.42 9.53 5.45
N ASP A 117 -10.96 10.15 6.48
CA ASP A 117 -11.07 9.54 7.80
C ASP A 117 -11.98 8.30 7.78
N ILE A 118 -13.07 8.34 7.01
CA ILE A 118 -13.97 7.19 6.84
C ILE A 118 -13.24 6.02 6.19
N GLU A 119 -12.52 6.24 5.07
CA GLU A 119 -11.81 5.16 4.37
C GLU A 119 -10.71 4.54 5.26
N ILE A 120 -9.91 5.37 5.94
CA ILE A 120 -8.86 4.88 6.84
C ILE A 120 -9.47 4.09 8.01
N ASN A 121 -10.53 4.60 8.64
CA ASN A 121 -11.20 3.88 9.71
C ASN A 121 -11.84 2.57 9.21
N ASN A 122 -12.34 2.55 7.98
CA ASN A 122 -12.86 1.33 7.35
C ASN A 122 -11.75 0.28 7.20
N TRP A 123 -10.55 0.68 6.74
CA TRP A 123 -9.38 -0.21 6.67
C TRP A 123 -8.93 -0.72 8.04
N ILE A 124 -8.86 0.15 9.05
CA ILE A 124 -8.49 -0.26 10.42
C ILE A 124 -9.48 -1.30 10.96
N ASN A 125 -10.78 -1.00 10.84
CA ASN A 125 -11.83 -1.90 11.30
C ASN A 125 -11.84 -3.21 10.52
N PHE A 126 -11.59 -3.14 9.21
CA PHE A 126 -11.49 -4.31 8.33
C PHE A 126 -10.36 -5.24 8.79
N LEU A 127 -9.11 -4.75 8.87
CA LEU A 127 -7.94 -5.55 9.25
C LEU A 127 -8.08 -6.09 10.67
N THR A 128 -8.54 -5.26 11.60
CA THR A 128 -8.76 -5.66 13.01
C THR A 128 -9.76 -6.79 13.12
N GLN A 129 -10.91 -6.69 12.43
CA GLN A 129 -11.92 -7.74 12.49
C GLN A 129 -11.55 -8.97 11.66
N LEU A 130 -10.83 -8.80 10.55
CA LEU A 130 -10.38 -9.89 9.70
C LEU A 130 -9.44 -10.81 10.48
N LEU A 131 -8.45 -10.24 11.16
CA LEU A 131 -7.48 -10.98 11.98
C LEU A 131 -8.06 -11.44 13.32
N GLY A 132 -8.98 -10.68 13.91
CA GLY A 132 -9.59 -11.03 15.20
C GLY A 132 -10.66 -12.13 15.11
N LYS A 133 -11.54 -12.10 14.11
CA LYS A 133 -12.72 -12.99 14.05
C LYS A 133 -12.54 -14.20 13.12
N ASN A 134 -11.81 -14.06 12.02
CA ASN A 134 -11.77 -15.08 10.96
C ASN A 134 -10.61 -16.08 11.11
N LYS A 135 -9.94 -16.12 12.27
CA LYS A 135 -8.79 -17.00 12.57
C LYS A 135 -7.69 -16.95 11.50
N LEU A 136 -7.55 -15.83 10.81
CA LEU A 136 -6.44 -15.64 9.89
C LEU A 136 -5.18 -15.40 10.70
N THR A 137 -4.15 -16.18 10.39
CA THR A 137 -2.84 -16.05 11.03
C THR A 137 -2.11 -14.80 10.55
N ARG A 138 -2.48 -14.28 9.37
CA ARG A 138 -1.92 -13.07 8.77
C ARG A 138 -2.73 -12.59 7.57
N VAL A 139 -2.55 -11.32 7.22
CA VAL A 139 -2.95 -10.73 5.93
C VAL A 139 -1.88 -9.76 5.47
N GLY A 140 -1.42 -9.88 4.23
CA GLY A 140 -0.55 -8.90 3.60
C GLY A 140 -1.33 -7.89 2.79
N ILE A 141 -0.92 -6.62 2.79
CA ILE A 141 -1.46 -5.56 1.92
C ILE A 141 -0.30 -4.94 1.13
N LEU A 142 -0.51 -4.76 -0.17
CA LEU A 142 0.46 -4.22 -1.09
C LEU A 142 -0.21 -3.24 -2.04
N LYS A 143 0.34 -2.04 -2.14
CA LYS A 143 -0.09 -0.99 -3.08
C LYS A 143 0.95 -0.84 -4.18
N HIS A 144 0.52 -0.85 -5.44
CA HIS A 144 1.42 -0.67 -6.58
C HIS A 144 0.74 0.13 -7.70
N TRP A 145 1.53 0.86 -8.49
CA TRP A 145 1.11 1.59 -9.69
C TRP A 145 1.27 0.71 -10.94
N TYR A 146 0.17 0.15 -11.42
CA TYR A 146 0.15 -0.80 -12.53
C TYR A 146 0.15 -0.10 -13.90
N SER A 147 1.02 -0.58 -14.79
CA SER A 147 1.21 -0.10 -16.15
C SER A 147 0.73 -1.06 -17.24
N LYS A 148 0.71 -2.37 -16.99
CA LYS A 148 0.41 -3.45 -17.95
C LYS A 148 -0.83 -4.28 -17.57
N GLY A 149 -1.21 -4.30 -16.28
CA GLY A 149 -2.41 -4.99 -15.77
C GLY A 149 -2.09 -5.94 -14.60
N LEU A 150 -3.10 -6.31 -13.81
CA LEU A 150 -2.87 -7.07 -12.55
C LEU A 150 -2.17 -8.43 -12.74
N SER A 151 -2.38 -9.11 -13.88
CA SER A 151 -1.87 -10.46 -14.14
C SER A 151 -0.47 -10.50 -14.78
N ASN A 152 -0.04 -9.41 -15.41
CA ASN A 152 1.16 -9.35 -16.24
C ASN A 152 2.10 -8.19 -15.86
N GLU A 153 1.77 -7.42 -14.82
CA GLU A 153 2.69 -6.46 -14.23
C GLU A 153 3.93 -7.18 -13.73
N ASP A 154 5.05 -6.48 -13.87
CA ASP A 154 6.34 -6.95 -13.43
C ASP A 154 6.99 -5.86 -12.57
N PHE A 155 7.05 -6.13 -11.27
CA PHE A 155 7.70 -5.27 -10.30
C PHE A 155 8.27 -6.11 -9.16
N LEU A 156 9.24 -5.54 -8.45
CA LEU A 156 9.86 -6.17 -7.29
C LEU A 156 9.20 -5.65 -6.01
N ILE A 157 8.85 -6.56 -5.11
CA ILE A 157 8.49 -6.21 -3.74
C ILE A 157 9.78 -5.72 -3.06
N LYS A 158 9.78 -4.45 -2.65
CA LYS A 158 10.99 -3.79 -2.11
C LYS A 158 11.37 -4.30 -0.73
N ASN A 159 10.35 -4.56 0.09
CA ASN A 159 10.48 -5.00 1.47
C ASN A 159 9.19 -5.67 1.94
N THR A 160 9.31 -6.46 3.01
CA THR A 160 8.17 -7.00 3.76
C THR A 160 8.24 -6.50 5.20
N GLU A 161 7.20 -5.79 5.65
CA GLU A 161 7.10 -5.28 7.02
C GLU A 161 6.08 -6.08 7.80
N HIS A 162 6.43 -6.48 9.03
CA HIS A 162 5.58 -7.28 9.90
C HIS A 162 5.03 -6.41 11.02
N ILE A 163 3.69 -6.36 11.12
CA ILE A 163 3.01 -5.40 11.98
C ILE A 163 1.96 -6.11 12.81
N SER A 164 1.98 -5.86 14.12
CA SER A 164 0.93 -6.35 14.99
C SER A 164 -0.35 -5.56 14.74
N VAL A 165 -1.50 -6.24 14.69
CA VAL A 165 -2.79 -5.54 14.59
C VAL A 165 -3.05 -4.58 15.76
N LYS A 166 -2.35 -4.76 16.90
CA LYS A 166 -2.36 -3.84 18.05
C LYS A 166 -1.72 -2.48 17.73
N GLU A 167 -0.78 -2.45 16.80
CA GLU A 167 -0.01 -1.25 16.41
C GLU A 167 -0.67 -0.50 15.25
N LEU A 168 -1.72 -1.10 14.66
CA LEU A 168 -2.46 -0.54 13.53
C LEU A 168 -3.07 0.80 13.91
N ASN A 169 -2.70 1.84 13.16
CA ASN A 169 -3.21 3.19 13.35
C ASN A 169 -3.29 3.94 12.03
N SER A 170 -4.05 5.03 12.02
CA SER A 170 -4.28 5.86 10.84
C SER A 170 -2.98 6.44 10.27
N GLY A 171 -2.06 6.87 11.13
CA GLY A 171 -0.77 7.43 10.72
C GLY A 171 0.04 6.43 9.90
N MET A 172 0.08 5.18 10.32
CA MET A 172 0.76 4.11 9.61
C MET A 172 0.12 3.85 8.23
N LEU A 173 -1.21 3.65 8.17
CA LEU A 173 -1.91 3.37 6.90
C LEU A 173 -1.80 4.53 5.89
N LEU A 174 -1.75 5.77 6.37
CA LEU A 174 -1.53 6.94 5.52
C LEU A 174 -0.12 7.00 4.94
N ASN A 175 0.87 6.35 5.58
CA ASN A 175 2.27 6.38 5.19
C ASN A 175 2.76 5.13 4.45
N LEU A 176 1.89 4.15 4.16
CA LEU A 176 2.27 2.94 3.42
C LEU A 176 3.02 3.30 2.13
N GLU A 177 4.12 2.62 1.90
CA GLU A 177 4.93 2.82 0.71
C GLU A 177 4.46 1.95 -0.46
N ASP A 178 4.62 2.49 -1.66
CA ASP A 178 4.40 1.72 -2.88
C ASP A 178 5.44 0.60 -2.98
N ASP A 179 5.00 -0.59 -3.36
CA ASP A 179 5.79 -1.81 -3.57
C ASP A 179 6.35 -2.45 -2.29
N VAL A 180 5.89 -2.02 -1.10
CA VAL A 180 6.20 -2.67 0.19
C VAL A 180 5.00 -3.54 0.61
N LEU A 181 5.28 -4.80 0.98
CA LEU A 181 4.28 -5.72 1.49
C LEU A 181 4.16 -5.55 3.01
N TYR A 182 3.02 -5.06 3.47
CA TYR A 182 2.73 -4.91 4.90
C TYR A 182 1.92 -6.10 5.39
N GLU A 183 2.53 -6.94 6.23
CA GLU A 183 1.91 -8.13 6.80
C GLU A 183 1.42 -7.88 8.21
N PHE A 184 0.11 -8.01 8.37
CA PHE A 184 -0.58 -7.81 9.64
C PHE A 184 -0.84 -9.15 10.32
N TYR A 185 -0.54 -9.22 11.61
CA TYR A 185 -0.69 -10.43 12.44
C TYR A 185 -1.71 -10.22 13.57
N PRO A 186 -2.45 -11.26 13.99
CA PRO A 186 -3.40 -11.18 15.09
C PRO A 186 -2.71 -10.87 16.41
N PHE A 187 -3.52 -10.54 17.43
CA PHE A 187 -3.05 -10.30 18.80
C PHE A 187 -2.24 -11.51 19.29
N SER A 188 -0.91 -11.38 19.35
CA SER A 188 -0.05 -12.27 20.12
C SER A 188 -0.37 -12.14 21.61
#